data_AF-A0A495QZ43-F1
#
_entry.id   AF-A0A495QZ43-F1
#
_cell.length_a   1.000
_cell.length_b   1.000
_cell.length_c   1.000
_cell.angle_alpha   90.00
_cell.angle_beta   90.00
_cell.angle_gamma   90.00
#
_symmetry.space_group_name_H-M   'P 1'
#
loop_
_entity.id
_entity.type
_entity.pdbx_description
1 polymer ?
#
loop_
_entity_poly.entity_id
_entity_poly.type
_entity_poly.pdbx_seq_one_letter_code
_entity_poly.pdbx_strand_id
1 'polypeptide(L)'
;MNKPGTGTDEALREEMRRLLRAGLPVRAQQCGPALLGLRGVKARAVDVDDRSSLAYALDGLLREQLSRFGNAELAKPARLLFGVDDSTSGTTLTSRREVAAAAAGYEVHHFRKRVEPKLVDLVIWQLRRDSEELTVETAAPPRLRPAVGRPNLPADVFAWEAAEHQHALASLWGAVYLLRAELVKVAQLVSMDATESELADAADTALWRQALVLHATRHYQSAYGSALLHAATALAPGEIATSAGWSPPLSPAQELLLSGTADPVQGRADFMTRLFAAVEGADLVVAWRRALTGRSGGLDKERERTHEH
;
A
#
# COMPACT_ATOMS: atom_id res chain seq x y z
N MET A 1 23.02 -19.87 -19.49
CA MET A 1 22.08 -18.75 -19.35
C MET A 1 20.66 -19.29 -19.47
N ASN A 2 20.05 -19.71 -18.36
CA ASN A 2 18.65 -20.13 -18.31
C ASN A 2 17.78 -18.88 -18.28
N LYS A 3 16.87 -18.70 -19.26
CA LYS A 3 15.86 -17.63 -19.24
C LYS A 3 14.87 -17.91 -18.09
N PRO A 4 14.84 -17.11 -17.01
CA PRO A 4 13.81 -17.23 -15.99
C PRO A 4 12.59 -16.46 -16.49
N GLY A 5 11.56 -17.15 -16.98
CA GLY A 5 10.30 -16.49 -17.37
C GLY A 5 9.40 -17.25 -18.34
N THR A 6 9.92 -18.22 -19.11
CA THR A 6 9.16 -18.87 -20.19
C THR A 6 8.05 -19.81 -19.69
N GLY A 7 8.22 -20.46 -18.54
CA GLY A 7 7.25 -21.41 -17.99
C GLY A 7 6.00 -20.73 -17.42
N THR A 8 6.18 -19.62 -16.69
CA THR A 8 5.07 -18.88 -16.05
C THR A 8 4.22 -18.13 -17.08
N ASP A 9 4.84 -17.55 -18.09
CA ASP A 9 4.11 -16.81 -19.13
C ASP A 9 3.29 -17.74 -20.04
N GLU A 10 3.78 -18.94 -20.36
CA GLU A 10 3.00 -19.91 -21.12
C GLU A 10 1.83 -20.47 -20.30
N ALA A 11 2.02 -20.70 -19.00
CA ALA A 11 0.95 -21.10 -18.10
C ALA A 11 -0.16 -20.03 -18.01
N LEU A 12 0.21 -18.74 -17.88
CA LEU A 12 -0.72 -17.62 -17.87
C LEU A 12 -1.52 -17.53 -19.18
N ARG A 13 -0.85 -17.69 -20.33
CA ARG A 13 -1.53 -17.71 -21.64
C ARG A 13 -2.54 -18.85 -21.74
N GLU A 14 -2.15 -20.05 -21.34
CA GLU A 14 -3.05 -21.20 -21.44
C GLU A 14 -4.25 -21.08 -20.50
N GLU A 15 -4.05 -20.55 -19.29
CA GLU A 15 -5.14 -20.21 -18.38
C GLU A 15 -6.04 -19.11 -18.94
N MET A 16 -5.48 -18.07 -19.55
CA MET A 16 -6.26 -17.00 -20.17
C MET A 16 -7.07 -17.51 -21.37
N ARG A 17 -6.52 -18.42 -22.18
CA ARG A 17 -7.27 -19.08 -23.27
C ARG A 17 -8.42 -19.92 -22.73
N ARG A 18 -8.23 -20.63 -21.60
CA ARG A 18 -9.30 -21.38 -20.94
C ARG A 18 -10.40 -20.45 -20.42
N LEU A 19 -10.01 -19.35 -19.77
CA LEU A 19 -10.93 -18.31 -19.32
C LEU A 19 -11.71 -17.73 -20.50
N LEU A 20 -11.07 -17.41 -21.61
CA LEU A 20 -11.71 -16.89 -22.81
C LEU A 20 -12.77 -17.82 -23.41
N ARG A 21 -12.58 -19.15 -23.33
CA ARG A 21 -13.59 -20.12 -23.79
C ARG A 21 -14.86 -20.03 -22.95
N ALA A 22 -14.73 -19.85 -21.65
CA ALA A 22 -15.86 -19.69 -20.74
C ALA A 22 -16.48 -18.29 -20.80
N GLY A 23 -15.64 -17.25 -20.87
CA GLY A 23 -16.03 -15.85 -20.74
C GLY A 23 -16.26 -15.43 -19.31
N LEU A 24 -16.66 -14.17 -19.14
CA LEU A 24 -17.09 -13.63 -17.85
C LEU A 24 -18.56 -14.02 -17.55
N PRO A 25 -18.95 -14.18 -16.27
CA PRO A 25 -18.12 -13.99 -15.08
C PRO A 25 -17.13 -15.14 -14.83
N VAL A 26 -15.98 -14.81 -14.22
CA VAL A 26 -14.94 -15.78 -13.90
C VAL A 26 -15.42 -16.78 -12.85
N ARG A 27 -15.25 -18.08 -13.12
CA ARG A 27 -15.50 -19.16 -12.14
C ARG A 27 -14.21 -19.83 -11.71
N ALA A 28 -14.13 -20.22 -10.43
CA ALA A 28 -12.92 -20.80 -9.83
C ALA A 28 -12.42 -22.10 -10.51
N GLN A 29 -13.34 -22.86 -11.14
CA GLN A 29 -13.02 -24.09 -11.88
C GLN A 29 -12.36 -23.82 -13.24
N GLN A 30 -12.45 -22.57 -13.74
CA GLN A 30 -11.99 -22.17 -15.07
C GLN A 30 -10.63 -21.47 -15.04
N CYS A 31 -10.13 -21.16 -13.83
CA CYS A 31 -8.84 -20.51 -13.62
C CYS A 31 -7.86 -21.46 -12.95
N GLY A 32 -6.62 -21.45 -13.42
CA GLY A 32 -5.55 -22.20 -12.79
C GLY A 32 -4.79 -21.35 -11.77
N PRO A 33 -3.75 -21.93 -11.16
CA PRO A 33 -2.96 -21.26 -10.13
C PRO A 33 -2.16 -20.08 -10.66
N ALA A 34 -1.87 -19.96 -11.96
CA ALA A 34 -1.08 -18.85 -12.48
C ALA A 34 -1.87 -17.53 -12.47
N LEU A 35 -3.11 -17.54 -12.96
CA LEU A 35 -4.01 -16.38 -12.94
C LEU A 35 -4.47 -16.03 -11.52
N LEU A 36 -4.89 -17.03 -10.74
CA LEU A 36 -5.32 -16.81 -9.35
C LEU A 36 -4.15 -16.43 -8.44
N GLY A 37 -2.92 -16.79 -8.84
CA GLY A 37 -1.69 -16.47 -8.13
C GLY A 37 -1.16 -15.05 -8.39
N LEU A 38 -1.75 -14.31 -9.33
CA LEU A 38 -1.34 -12.92 -9.59
C LEU A 38 -1.52 -12.07 -8.34
N ARG A 39 -0.53 -11.22 -8.03
CA ARG A 39 -0.57 -10.37 -6.83
C ARG A 39 -1.76 -9.41 -6.83
N GLY A 40 -2.04 -8.80 -7.99
CA GLY A 40 -3.20 -7.92 -8.16
C GLY A 40 -4.54 -8.61 -7.87
N VAL A 41 -4.62 -9.94 -8.06
CA VAL A 41 -5.79 -10.75 -7.71
C VAL A 41 -5.82 -11.02 -6.22
N LYS A 42 -4.72 -11.54 -5.64
CA LYS A 42 -4.65 -11.85 -4.21
C LYS A 42 -4.94 -10.64 -3.32
N ALA A 43 -4.44 -9.46 -3.70
CA ALA A 43 -4.65 -8.24 -2.92
C ALA A 43 -6.08 -7.71 -2.94
N ARG A 44 -6.89 -8.10 -3.93
CA ARG A 44 -8.30 -7.69 -4.06
C ARG A 44 -9.27 -8.78 -3.58
N ALA A 45 -8.76 -9.94 -3.20
CA ALA A 45 -9.55 -11.04 -2.67
C ALA A 45 -9.90 -10.80 -1.20
N VAL A 46 -11.12 -11.16 -0.80
CA VAL A 46 -11.58 -11.06 0.59
C VAL A 46 -10.86 -12.09 1.47
N ASP A 47 -10.76 -13.31 0.95
CA ASP A 47 -9.99 -14.42 1.51
C ASP A 47 -9.02 -14.94 0.42
N VAL A 48 -7.72 -15.03 0.75
CA VAL A 48 -6.66 -15.45 -0.17
C VAL A 48 -6.49 -16.96 -0.24
N ASP A 49 -7.06 -17.70 0.72
CA ASP A 49 -7.02 -19.15 0.77
C ASP A 49 -8.27 -19.77 0.10
N ASP A 50 -9.32 -18.98 -0.10
CA ASP A 50 -10.51 -19.37 -0.87
C ASP A 50 -10.37 -19.08 -2.38
N ARG A 51 -10.45 -20.14 -3.18
CA ARG A 51 -10.40 -20.06 -4.65
C ARG A 51 -11.59 -19.30 -5.25
N SER A 52 -12.76 -19.33 -4.60
CA SER A 52 -13.95 -18.61 -5.07
C SER A 52 -13.78 -17.10 -4.89
N SER A 53 -13.28 -16.66 -3.73
CA SER A 53 -12.86 -15.29 -3.46
C SER A 53 -11.79 -14.80 -4.47
N LEU A 54 -10.75 -15.58 -4.75
CA LEU A 54 -9.75 -15.24 -5.77
C LEU A 54 -10.34 -15.13 -7.18
N ALA A 55 -11.28 -16.00 -7.54
CA ALA A 55 -11.94 -15.94 -8.85
C ALA A 55 -12.82 -14.69 -8.99
N TYR A 56 -13.52 -14.30 -7.93
CA TYR A 56 -14.30 -13.05 -7.89
C TYR A 56 -13.41 -11.81 -8.01
N ALA A 57 -12.28 -11.78 -7.31
CA ALA A 57 -11.29 -10.72 -7.43
C ALA A 57 -10.70 -10.62 -8.85
N LEU A 58 -10.42 -11.77 -9.48
CA LEU A 58 -9.96 -11.83 -10.88
C LEU A 58 -11.05 -11.33 -11.86
N ASP A 59 -12.32 -11.64 -11.63
CA ASP A 59 -13.44 -11.10 -12.43
C ASP A 59 -13.47 -9.57 -12.39
N GLY A 60 -13.44 -9.00 -11.18
CA GLY A 60 -13.41 -7.55 -10.97
C GLY A 60 -12.20 -6.90 -11.62
N LEU A 61 -11.01 -7.47 -11.42
CA LEU A 61 -9.77 -6.95 -12.00
C LEU A 61 -9.80 -6.99 -13.53
N LEU A 62 -10.25 -8.09 -14.15
CA LEU A 62 -10.38 -8.18 -15.60
C LEU A 62 -11.34 -7.13 -16.16
N ARG A 63 -12.50 -6.94 -15.53
CA ARG A 63 -13.47 -5.89 -15.93
C ARG A 63 -12.85 -4.50 -15.83
N GLU A 64 -12.13 -4.20 -14.76
CA GLU A 64 -11.43 -2.94 -14.58
C GLU A 64 -10.39 -2.72 -15.70
N GLN A 65 -9.49 -3.68 -15.92
CA GLN A 65 -8.43 -3.56 -16.93
C GLN A 65 -8.99 -3.45 -18.36
N LEU A 66 -10.06 -4.17 -18.68
CA LEU A 66 -10.74 -4.09 -19.98
C LEU A 66 -11.51 -2.77 -20.15
N SER A 67 -11.98 -2.14 -19.06
CA SER A 67 -12.60 -0.81 -19.12
C SER A 67 -11.59 0.29 -19.44
N ARG A 68 -10.35 0.17 -18.94
CA ARG A 68 -9.24 1.11 -19.13
C ARG A 68 -8.19 0.61 -20.12
N PHE A 69 -8.60 -0.23 -21.08
CA PHE A 69 -7.68 -0.91 -21.98
C PHE A 69 -6.85 0.09 -22.79
N GLY A 70 -5.52 0.05 -22.65
CA GLY A 70 -4.63 1.10 -23.14
C GLY A 70 -4.52 1.23 -24.66
N ASN A 71 -5.02 0.25 -25.42
CA ASN A 71 -5.07 0.30 -26.88
C ASN A 71 -6.48 0.67 -27.35
N ALA A 72 -6.67 1.92 -27.74
CA ALA A 72 -7.99 2.48 -28.11
C ALA A 72 -8.67 1.73 -29.26
N GLU A 73 -7.91 1.31 -30.28
CA GLU A 73 -8.43 0.57 -31.44
C GLU A 73 -8.95 -0.82 -31.05
N LEU A 74 -8.27 -1.47 -30.09
CA LEU A 74 -8.55 -2.84 -29.67
C LEU A 74 -9.44 -2.92 -28.42
N ALA A 75 -9.74 -1.80 -27.76
CA ALA A 75 -10.50 -1.78 -26.51
C ALA A 75 -11.91 -2.37 -26.66
N LYS A 76 -12.67 -1.94 -27.68
CA LYS A 76 -14.03 -2.46 -27.93
C LYS A 76 -14.00 -3.94 -28.33
N PRO A 77 -13.17 -4.39 -29.29
CA PRO A 77 -13.01 -5.82 -29.59
C PRO A 77 -12.62 -6.66 -28.37
N ALA A 78 -11.76 -6.16 -27.48
CA ALA A 78 -11.37 -6.86 -26.26
C ALA A 78 -12.56 -7.08 -25.32
N ARG A 79 -13.34 -6.02 -25.01
CA ARG A 79 -14.53 -6.14 -24.15
C ARG A 79 -15.56 -7.11 -24.70
N LEU A 80 -15.81 -7.06 -26.01
CA LEU A 80 -16.71 -7.98 -26.70
C LEU A 80 -16.20 -9.43 -26.64
N LEU A 81 -14.91 -9.66 -26.88
CA LEU A 81 -14.29 -10.99 -26.87
C LEU A 81 -14.34 -11.67 -25.50
N PHE A 82 -14.13 -10.89 -24.42
CA PHE A 82 -14.18 -11.39 -23.04
C PHE A 82 -15.61 -11.52 -22.47
N GLY A 83 -16.62 -10.96 -23.15
CA GLY A 83 -18.02 -11.00 -22.69
C GLY A 83 -18.32 -9.98 -21.59
N VAL A 84 -17.61 -8.84 -21.60
CA VAL A 84 -17.88 -7.71 -20.69
C VAL A 84 -19.14 -6.96 -21.13
N ASP A 85 -19.30 -6.77 -22.45
CA ASP A 85 -20.45 -6.09 -23.05
C ASP A 85 -21.70 -6.98 -22.99
N ASP A 86 -22.87 -6.37 -22.75
CA ASP A 86 -24.14 -7.08 -22.63
C ASP A 86 -24.50 -7.89 -23.89
N SER A 87 -24.06 -7.44 -25.06
CA SER A 87 -24.31 -8.12 -26.34
C SER A 87 -23.53 -9.44 -26.51
N THR A 88 -22.47 -9.64 -25.74
CA THR A 88 -21.61 -10.83 -25.80
C THR A 88 -21.50 -11.56 -24.46
N SER A 89 -22.09 -11.02 -23.40
CA SER A 89 -22.14 -11.66 -22.09
C SER A 89 -22.94 -12.97 -22.14
N GLY A 90 -22.39 -14.03 -21.54
CA GLY A 90 -23.03 -15.35 -21.54
C GLY A 90 -23.10 -16.08 -22.89
N THR A 91 -22.61 -15.49 -23.99
CA THR A 91 -22.62 -16.14 -25.31
C THR A 91 -21.40 -17.05 -25.52
N THR A 92 -21.42 -17.85 -26.59
CA THR A 92 -20.32 -18.76 -26.92
C THR A 92 -19.10 -17.99 -27.46
N LEU A 93 -17.89 -18.54 -27.30
CA LEU A 93 -16.67 -17.94 -27.84
C LEU A 93 -16.76 -17.70 -29.36
N THR A 94 -17.47 -18.55 -30.11
CA THR A 94 -17.69 -18.36 -31.55
C THR A 94 -18.45 -17.07 -31.83
N SER A 95 -19.59 -16.85 -31.14
CA SER A 95 -20.38 -15.62 -31.28
C SER A 95 -19.59 -14.39 -30.85
N ARG A 96 -18.85 -14.46 -29.73
CA ARG A 96 -17.99 -13.36 -29.28
C ARG A 96 -16.91 -12.99 -30.30
N ARG A 97 -16.29 -13.98 -30.95
CA ARG A 97 -15.29 -13.78 -32.01
C ARG A 97 -15.87 -13.08 -33.23
N GLU A 98 -17.07 -13.45 -33.66
CA GLU A 98 -17.75 -12.83 -34.79
C GLU A 98 -18.01 -11.34 -34.53
N VAL A 99 -18.58 -11.02 -33.36
CA VAL A 99 -18.90 -9.63 -32.98
C VAL A 99 -17.63 -8.81 -32.76
N ALA A 100 -16.62 -9.39 -32.10
CA ALA A 100 -15.34 -8.71 -31.87
C ALA A 100 -14.56 -8.47 -33.18
N ALA A 101 -14.59 -9.42 -34.11
CA ALA A 101 -13.96 -9.29 -35.43
C ALA A 101 -14.62 -8.18 -36.25
N ALA A 102 -15.95 -8.15 -36.28
CA ALA A 102 -16.71 -7.08 -36.93
C ALA A 102 -16.41 -5.70 -36.33
N ALA A 103 -16.34 -5.60 -35.00
CA ALA A 103 -15.98 -4.36 -34.31
C ALA A 103 -14.54 -3.90 -34.59
N ALA A 104 -13.63 -4.84 -34.89
CA ALA A 104 -12.24 -4.56 -35.24
C ALA A 104 -12.04 -4.31 -36.75
N GLY A 105 -13.06 -4.46 -37.58
CA GLY A 105 -12.95 -4.34 -39.05
C GLY A 105 -12.19 -5.50 -39.71
N TYR A 106 -12.17 -6.69 -39.10
CA TYR A 106 -11.48 -7.87 -39.62
C TYR A 106 -12.43 -9.03 -39.89
N GLU A 107 -12.03 -9.89 -40.82
CA GLU A 107 -12.66 -11.20 -41.01
C GLU A 107 -12.33 -12.15 -39.83
N VAL A 108 -13.26 -13.04 -39.48
CA VAL A 108 -13.21 -13.86 -38.26
C VAL A 108 -11.98 -14.76 -38.19
N HIS A 109 -11.59 -15.38 -39.29
CA HIS A 109 -10.39 -16.22 -39.37
C HIS A 109 -9.10 -15.39 -39.22
N HIS A 110 -9.01 -14.18 -39.78
CA HIS A 110 -7.91 -13.24 -39.50
C HIS A 110 -7.88 -12.84 -38.02
N PHE A 111 -9.04 -12.46 -37.45
CA PHE A 111 -9.16 -12.09 -36.05
C PHE A 111 -8.65 -13.21 -35.13
N ARG A 112 -9.13 -14.44 -35.34
CA ARG A 112 -8.73 -15.62 -34.54
C ARG A 112 -7.24 -15.92 -34.63
N LYS A 113 -6.62 -15.78 -35.82
CA LYS A 113 -5.21 -16.14 -36.03
C LYS A 113 -4.21 -15.05 -35.64
N ARG A 114 -4.61 -13.77 -35.69
CA ARG A 114 -3.69 -12.64 -35.55
C ARG A 114 -4.06 -11.70 -34.40
N VAL A 115 -5.33 -11.33 -34.28
CA VAL A 115 -5.78 -10.28 -33.36
C VAL A 115 -6.05 -10.85 -31.97
N GLU A 116 -6.75 -11.98 -31.86
CA GLU A 116 -7.06 -12.62 -30.59
C GLU A 116 -5.81 -12.99 -29.76
N PRO A 117 -4.77 -13.64 -30.32
CA PRO A 117 -3.55 -13.90 -29.56
C PRO A 117 -2.88 -12.62 -29.04
N LYS A 118 -2.88 -11.55 -29.85
CA LYS A 118 -2.35 -10.25 -29.47
C LYS A 118 -3.18 -9.61 -28.35
N LEU A 119 -4.51 -9.71 -28.40
CA LEU A 119 -5.39 -9.24 -27.35
C LEU A 119 -5.13 -9.95 -26.02
N VAL A 120 -4.96 -11.28 -26.07
CA VAL A 120 -4.60 -12.08 -24.88
C VAL A 120 -3.29 -11.61 -24.28
N ASP A 121 -2.25 -11.44 -25.11
CA ASP A 121 -0.94 -10.97 -24.65
C ASP A 121 -1.02 -9.57 -24.02
N LEU A 122 -1.79 -8.65 -24.61
CA LEU A 122 -1.98 -7.31 -24.08
C LEU A 122 -2.71 -7.30 -22.73
N VAL A 123 -3.76 -8.11 -22.58
CA VAL A 123 -4.48 -8.24 -21.29
C VAL A 123 -3.56 -8.84 -20.23
N ILE A 124 -2.81 -9.89 -20.54
CA ILE A 124 -1.85 -10.49 -19.60
C ILE A 124 -0.79 -9.47 -19.20
N TRP A 125 -0.24 -8.71 -20.16
CA TRP A 125 0.71 -7.64 -19.88
C TRP A 125 0.13 -6.59 -18.93
N GLN A 126 -1.13 -6.18 -19.15
CA GLN A 126 -1.80 -5.19 -18.32
C GLN A 126 -2.07 -5.70 -16.90
N LEU A 127 -2.48 -6.97 -16.74
CA LEU A 127 -2.64 -7.60 -15.42
C LEU A 127 -1.32 -7.74 -14.65
N ARG A 128 -0.23 -8.05 -15.36
CA ARG A 128 1.11 -8.09 -14.78
C ARG A 128 1.58 -6.71 -14.36
N ARG A 129 1.40 -5.72 -15.23
CA ARG A 129 1.71 -4.33 -14.93
C ARG A 129 0.94 -3.82 -13.72
N ASP A 130 -0.36 -4.11 -13.60
CA ASP A 130 -1.15 -3.79 -12.41
C ASP A 130 -0.58 -4.47 -11.16
N SER A 131 -0.19 -5.74 -11.25
CA SER A 131 0.45 -6.46 -10.13
C SER A 131 1.82 -5.88 -9.73
N GLU A 132 2.58 -5.36 -10.70
CA GLU A 132 3.87 -4.69 -10.49
C GLU A 132 3.67 -3.28 -9.91
N GLU A 133 2.73 -2.50 -10.43
CA GLU A 133 2.35 -1.18 -9.91
C GLU A 133 1.78 -1.30 -8.49
N LEU A 134 0.99 -2.33 -8.20
CA LEU A 134 0.52 -2.62 -6.84
C LEU A 134 1.68 -2.96 -5.89
N THR A 135 2.76 -3.58 -6.39
CA THR A 135 3.99 -3.79 -5.61
C THR A 135 4.68 -2.46 -5.26
N VAL A 136 4.42 -1.40 -6.03
CA VAL A 136 4.84 -0.03 -5.72
C VAL A 136 3.83 0.68 -4.80
N GLU A 137 2.57 0.25 -4.76
CA GLU A 137 1.49 0.79 -3.91
C GLU A 137 1.42 0.19 -2.49
N THR A 138 2.51 -0.36 -1.96
CA THR A 138 2.74 -0.30 -0.51
C THR A 138 2.93 1.16 -0.11
N ALA A 139 1.87 1.79 0.40
CA ALA A 139 1.85 3.10 1.02
C ALA A 139 2.81 4.12 0.35
N ALA A 140 2.52 4.47 -0.91
CA ALA A 140 3.31 5.47 -1.60
C ALA A 140 2.94 6.87 -1.08
N PRO A 141 3.93 7.74 -0.81
CA PRO A 141 3.65 9.12 -0.43
C PRO A 141 2.93 9.89 -1.54
N PRO A 142 2.29 11.02 -1.21
CA PRO A 142 1.84 11.98 -2.21
C PRO A 142 3.02 12.37 -3.11
N ARG A 143 2.83 12.28 -4.43
CA ARG A 143 3.87 12.67 -5.39
C ARG A 143 4.15 14.17 -5.27
N LEU A 144 5.31 14.52 -4.73
CA LEU A 144 5.78 15.91 -4.71
C LEU A 144 6.18 16.33 -6.13
N ARG A 145 5.51 17.33 -6.68
CA ARG A 145 5.90 17.94 -7.97
C ARG A 145 6.81 19.13 -7.70
N PRO A 146 7.85 19.36 -8.53
CA PRO A 146 8.60 20.61 -8.47
C PRO A 146 7.65 21.81 -8.54
N ALA A 147 7.73 22.71 -7.56
CA ALA A 147 6.88 23.88 -7.53
C ALA A 147 7.37 24.89 -8.59
N VAL A 148 6.51 25.25 -9.54
CA VAL A 148 6.80 26.25 -10.58
C VAL A 148 6.43 27.68 -10.10
N GLY A 149 5.83 27.80 -8.92
CA GLY A 149 5.44 29.08 -8.31
C GLY A 149 4.85 28.91 -6.92
N ARG A 150 4.52 30.04 -6.27
CA ARG A 150 3.83 30.05 -4.97
C ARG A 150 2.40 29.47 -5.14
N PRO A 151 1.91 28.62 -4.22
CA PRO A 151 0.51 28.20 -4.23
C PRO A 151 -0.40 29.43 -4.18
N ASN A 152 -1.34 29.53 -5.11
CA ASN A 152 -2.38 30.55 -5.10
C ASN A 152 -3.71 29.90 -4.72
N LEU A 153 -4.22 30.21 -3.54
CA LEU A 153 -5.50 29.71 -3.06
C LEU A 153 -6.57 30.77 -3.32
N PRO A 154 -7.61 30.48 -4.13
CA PRO A 154 -8.70 31.42 -4.33
C PRO A 154 -9.45 31.61 -3.00
N ALA A 155 -10.00 32.82 -2.79
CA ALA A 155 -10.80 33.16 -1.62
C ALA A 155 -12.21 32.55 -1.71
N ASP A 156 -12.27 31.22 -1.76
CA ASP A 156 -13.46 30.39 -1.81
C ASP A 156 -13.42 29.37 -0.67
N VAL A 157 -14.58 29.11 -0.05
CA VAL A 157 -14.68 28.25 1.14
C VAL A 157 -14.28 26.81 0.83
N PHE A 158 -14.66 26.29 -0.34
CA PHE A 158 -14.30 24.94 -0.74
C PHE A 158 -12.80 24.80 -1.07
N ALA A 159 -12.19 25.86 -1.61
CA ALA A 159 -10.75 25.90 -1.84
C ALA A 159 -9.94 25.92 -0.52
N TRP A 160 -10.49 26.52 0.54
CA TRP A 160 -9.88 26.49 1.86
C TRP A 160 -9.94 25.09 2.48
N GLU A 161 -11.11 24.45 2.48
CA GLU A 161 -11.27 23.09 3.01
C GLU A 161 -10.34 22.07 2.31
N ALA A 162 -10.23 22.16 0.97
CA ALA A 162 -9.29 21.33 0.21
C ALA A 162 -7.82 21.59 0.59
N ALA A 163 -7.46 22.85 0.86
CA ALA A 163 -6.11 23.20 1.28
C ALA A 163 -5.80 22.72 2.71
N GLU A 164 -6.75 22.80 3.64
CA GLU A 164 -6.60 22.27 5.00
C GLU A 164 -6.45 20.76 4.99
N HIS A 165 -7.24 20.07 4.17
CA HIS A 165 -7.14 18.62 4.00
C HIS A 165 -5.77 18.22 3.43
N GLN A 166 -5.31 18.92 2.38
CA GLN A 166 -3.99 18.70 1.81
C GLN A 166 -2.87 18.98 2.83
N HIS A 167 -3.02 20.01 3.66
CA HIS A 167 -2.09 20.30 4.75
C HIS A 167 -2.04 19.16 5.77
N ALA A 168 -3.19 18.70 6.26
CA ALA A 168 -3.26 17.60 7.23
C ALA A 168 -2.62 16.31 6.68
N LEU A 169 -2.89 15.99 5.41
CA LEU A 169 -2.30 14.83 4.74
C LEU A 169 -0.78 14.97 4.57
N ALA A 170 -0.30 16.14 4.16
CA ALA A 170 1.13 16.40 4.01
C ALA A 170 1.86 16.33 5.36
N SER A 171 1.26 16.87 6.43
CA SER A 171 1.79 16.82 7.79
C SER A 171 1.88 15.38 8.32
N LEU A 172 0.86 14.56 8.07
CA LEU A 172 0.86 13.13 8.42
C LEU A 172 2.02 12.38 7.73
N TRP A 173 2.14 12.52 6.41
CA TRP A 173 3.24 11.89 5.67
C TRP A 173 4.61 12.43 6.07
N GLY A 174 4.72 13.72 6.35
CA GLY A 174 5.95 14.34 6.86
C GLY A 174 6.40 13.71 8.18
N ALA A 175 5.47 13.51 9.13
CA ALA A 175 5.76 12.86 10.40
C ALA A 175 6.25 11.40 10.19
N VAL A 176 5.63 10.66 9.28
CA VAL A 176 6.00 9.28 8.95
C VAL A 176 7.40 9.19 8.34
N TYR A 177 7.77 10.13 7.46
CA TYR A 177 9.14 10.17 6.90
C TYR A 177 10.20 10.52 7.94
N LEU A 178 9.90 11.45 8.83
CA LEU A 178 10.83 11.81 9.91
C LEU A 178 11.02 10.62 10.85
N LEU A 179 9.95 9.92 11.24
CA LEU A 179 10.07 8.69 12.02
C LEU A 179 10.93 7.64 11.31
N ARG A 180 10.69 7.40 10.02
CA ARG A 180 11.50 6.46 9.23
C ARG A 180 12.99 6.81 9.24
N ALA A 181 13.32 8.09 9.09
CA ALA A 181 14.70 8.55 9.13
C ALA A 181 15.35 8.24 10.48
N GLU A 182 14.66 8.49 11.59
CA GLU A 182 15.18 8.19 12.94
C GLU A 182 15.31 6.68 13.20
N LEU A 183 14.37 5.86 12.73
CA LEU A 183 14.47 4.40 12.85
C LEU A 183 15.68 3.85 12.09
N VAL A 184 15.93 4.36 10.87
CA VAL A 184 17.14 4.04 10.09
C VAL A 184 18.40 4.51 10.82
N LYS A 185 18.37 5.69 11.45
CA LYS A 185 19.48 6.21 12.24
C LYS A 185 19.80 5.32 13.43
N VAL A 186 18.79 4.87 14.17
CA VAL A 186 18.98 3.93 15.29
C VAL A 186 19.59 2.61 14.79
N ALA A 187 19.05 2.03 13.71
CA ALA A 187 19.59 0.81 13.13
C ALA A 187 21.05 0.96 12.67
N GLN A 188 21.41 2.11 12.09
CA GLN A 188 22.79 2.44 11.74
C GLN A 188 23.69 2.47 12.97
N LEU A 189 23.28 3.18 14.04
CA LEU A 189 24.07 3.28 15.28
C LEU A 189 24.25 1.94 15.97
N VAL A 190 23.21 1.08 15.97
CA VAL A 190 23.31 -0.30 16.47
C VAL A 190 24.33 -1.09 15.65
N SER A 191 24.29 -0.99 14.33
CA SER A 191 25.24 -1.67 13.44
C SER A 191 26.68 -1.17 13.60
N MET A 192 26.88 0.06 14.04
CA MET A 192 28.20 0.66 14.26
C MET A 192 28.73 0.47 15.69
N ASP A 193 28.01 -0.27 16.54
CA ASP A 193 28.35 -0.45 17.95
C ASP A 193 28.52 0.89 18.70
N ALA A 194 27.64 1.85 18.41
CA ALA A 194 27.67 3.17 19.02
C ALA A 194 27.53 3.09 20.56
N THR A 195 27.89 4.19 21.23
CA THR A 195 27.82 4.27 22.69
C THR A 195 26.37 4.19 23.19
N GLU A 196 26.19 3.77 24.44
CA GLU A 196 24.87 3.70 25.07
C GLU A 196 24.16 5.07 25.09
N SER A 197 24.91 6.15 25.30
CA SER A 197 24.36 7.51 25.28
C SER A 197 23.86 7.92 23.90
N GLU A 198 24.58 7.60 22.83
CA GLU A 198 24.16 7.93 21.45
C GLU A 198 22.93 7.11 21.04
N LEU A 199 22.89 5.83 21.42
CA LEU A 199 21.74 4.96 21.16
C LEU A 199 20.50 5.42 21.93
N ALA A 200 20.66 5.84 23.19
CA ALA A 200 19.55 6.37 23.99
C ALA A 200 19.00 7.67 23.38
N ASP A 201 19.86 8.60 22.98
CA ASP A 201 19.43 9.87 22.36
C ASP A 201 18.69 9.65 21.02
N ALA A 202 19.19 8.74 20.19
CA ALA A 202 18.53 8.38 18.93
C ALA A 202 17.19 7.66 19.16
N ALA A 203 17.12 6.75 20.13
CA ALA A 203 15.89 6.04 20.46
C ALA A 203 14.81 6.99 21.06
N ASP A 204 15.22 7.95 21.88
CA ASP A 204 14.31 8.99 22.40
C ASP A 204 13.78 9.89 21.28
N THR A 205 14.65 10.22 20.31
CA THR A 205 14.24 10.99 19.13
C THR A 205 13.23 10.20 18.30
N ALA A 206 13.46 8.91 18.09
CA ALA A 206 12.50 8.02 17.42
C ALA A 206 11.17 7.92 18.18
N LEU A 207 11.19 7.85 19.51
CA LEU A 207 9.97 7.83 20.34
C LEU A 207 9.16 9.12 20.18
N TRP A 208 9.83 10.27 20.20
CA TRP A 208 9.20 11.56 19.96
C TRP A 208 8.57 11.62 18.56
N ARG A 209 9.28 11.14 17.53
CA ARG A 209 8.72 11.07 16.17
C ARG A 209 7.53 10.12 16.08
N GLN A 210 7.55 8.98 16.77
CA GLN A 210 6.42 8.06 16.87
C GLN A 210 5.20 8.75 17.48
N ALA A 211 5.41 9.50 18.57
CA ALA A 211 4.34 10.26 19.22
C ALA A 211 3.73 11.33 18.29
N LEU A 212 4.55 12.01 17.48
CA LEU A 212 4.07 12.95 16.46
C LEU A 212 3.27 12.28 15.34
N VAL A 213 3.65 11.07 14.92
CA VAL A 213 2.83 10.28 13.96
C VAL A 213 1.48 9.95 14.57
N LEU A 214 1.44 9.45 15.81
CA LEU A 214 0.18 9.13 16.50
C LEU A 214 -0.70 10.38 16.67
N HIS A 215 -0.10 11.53 16.99
CA HIS A 215 -0.79 12.81 17.07
C HIS A 215 -1.39 13.22 15.71
N ALA A 216 -0.59 13.21 14.64
CA ALA A 216 -1.04 13.56 13.30
C ALA A 216 -2.17 12.63 12.80
N THR A 217 -2.06 11.33 13.08
CA THR A 217 -3.09 10.33 12.77
C THR A 217 -4.40 10.65 13.49
N ARG A 218 -4.37 10.88 14.81
CA ARG A 218 -5.57 11.23 15.57
C ARG A 218 -6.17 12.57 15.13
N HIS A 219 -5.33 13.57 14.87
CA HIS A 219 -5.79 14.86 14.35
C HIS A 219 -6.51 14.66 13.01
N TYR A 220 -5.92 13.93 12.07
CA TYR A 220 -6.55 13.64 10.79
C TYR A 220 -7.89 12.93 10.97
N GLN A 221 -7.93 11.88 11.79
CA GLN A 221 -9.14 11.10 12.06
C GLN A 221 -10.26 11.94 12.67
N SER A 222 -9.91 12.86 13.58
CA SER A 222 -10.89 13.76 14.20
C SER A 222 -11.49 14.76 13.21
N ALA A 223 -10.73 15.18 12.20
CA ALA A 223 -11.16 16.18 11.22
C ALA A 223 -11.87 15.57 10.00
N TYR A 224 -11.42 14.40 9.53
CA TYR A 224 -11.83 13.83 8.23
C TYR A 224 -12.35 12.37 8.31
N GLY A 225 -12.36 11.77 9.50
CA GLY A 225 -12.82 10.40 9.71
C GLY A 225 -11.75 9.31 9.53
N SER A 226 -12.19 8.05 9.56
CA SER A 226 -11.29 6.89 9.60
C SER A 226 -10.68 6.48 8.26
N ALA A 227 -11.15 7.06 7.16
CA ALA A 227 -10.65 6.80 5.81
C ALA A 227 -9.86 8.01 5.30
N LEU A 228 -8.77 7.75 4.56
CA LEU A 228 -8.07 8.82 3.86
C LEU A 228 -8.90 9.28 2.65
N LEU A 229 -9.43 10.48 2.72
CA LEU A 229 -10.09 11.08 1.56
C LEU A 229 -9.04 11.41 0.49
N HIS A 230 -9.38 11.20 -0.79
CA HIS A 230 -8.56 11.56 -1.96
C HIS A 230 -7.14 10.96 -2.01
N ALA A 231 -6.80 10.00 -1.14
CA ALA A 231 -5.59 9.22 -1.30
C ALA A 231 -5.83 8.19 -2.42
N ALA A 232 -4.87 8.02 -3.33
CA ALA A 232 -4.85 6.89 -4.27
C ALA A 232 -4.56 5.55 -3.58
N THR A 233 -4.92 5.42 -2.30
CA THR A 233 -4.65 4.28 -1.43
C THR A 233 -5.92 3.97 -0.63
N ALA A 234 -6.21 2.69 -0.42
CA ALA A 234 -7.30 2.25 0.44
C ALA A 234 -6.93 2.24 1.94
N LEU A 235 -5.81 2.87 2.31
CA LEU A 235 -5.24 2.77 3.64
C LEU A 235 -5.98 3.65 4.64
N ALA A 236 -6.18 3.15 5.85
CA ALA A 236 -6.57 3.95 6.99
C ALA A 236 -5.38 4.82 7.46
N PRO A 237 -5.62 5.97 8.12
CA PRO A 237 -4.55 6.81 8.67
C PRO A 237 -3.56 6.05 9.57
N GLY A 238 -4.05 5.09 10.37
CA GLY A 238 -3.20 4.24 11.22
C GLY A 238 -2.32 3.26 10.42
N GLU A 239 -2.78 2.82 9.25
CA GLU A 239 -2.01 1.94 8.37
C GLU A 239 -0.87 2.71 7.68
N ILE A 240 -1.01 4.03 7.45
CA ILE A 240 0.11 4.86 6.98
C ILE A 240 1.28 4.80 7.96
N ALA A 241 1.02 4.82 9.28
CA ALA A 241 2.09 4.82 10.27
C ALA A 241 3.03 3.60 10.12
N THR A 242 2.51 2.46 9.66
CA THR A 242 3.31 1.24 9.41
C THR A 242 4.33 1.42 8.28
N SER A 243 4.14 2.41 7.39
CA SER A 243 5.06 2.75 6.29
C SER A 243 6.40 3.31 6.78
N ALA A 244 6.46 3.78 8.04
CA ALA A 244 7.71 4.23 8.63
C ALA A 244 8.74 3.10 8.81
N GLY A 245 8.28 1.85 8.87
CA GLY A 245 9.10 0.68 9.15
C GLY A 245 8.65 -0.04 10.41
N TRP A 246 9.43 -1.02 10.86
CA TRP A 246 9.15 -1.71 12.12
C TRP A 246 9.35 -0.77 13.30
N SER A 247 8.35 -0.69 14.19
CA SER A 247 8.42 -0.01 15.48
C SER A 247 7.99 -0.98 16.59
N PRO A 248 8.49 -0.82 17.83
CA PRO A 248 8.04 -1.60 18.97
C PRO A 248 6.52 -1.53 19.13
N PRO A 249 5.84 -2.67 19.39
CA PRO A 249 4.40 -2.67 19.59
C PRO A 249 4.03 -1.85 20.84
N LEU A 250 2.97 -1.06 20.71
CA LEU A 250 2.43 -0.22 21.78
C LEU A 250 1.06 -0.75 22.19
N SER A 251 0.73 -0.64 23.49
CA SER A 251 -0.62 -0.87 23.95
C SER A 251 -1.52 0.33 23.60
N PRO A 252 -2.86 0.16 23.52
CA PRO A 252 -3.77 1.28 23.28
C PRO A 252 -3.63 2.42 24.29
N ALA A 253 -3.29 2.10 25.55
CA ALA A 253 -3.04 3.11 26.59
C ALA A 253 -1.76 3.91 26.32
N GLN A 254 -0.69 3.24 25.89
CA GLN A 254 0.57 3.88 25.52
C GLN A 254 0.41 4.74 24.26
N GLU A 255 -0.33 4.27 23.26
CA GLU A 255 -0.65 5.06 22.08
C GLU A 255 -1.41 6.33 22.44
N LEU A 256 -2.40 6.23 23.36
CA LEU A 256 -3.15 7.38 23.84
C LEU A 256 -2.25 8.37 24.56
N LEU A 257 -1.44 7.88 25.51
CA LEU A 257 -0.45 8.68 26.25
C LEU A 257 0.48 9.44 25.31
N LEU A 258 1.12 8.74 24.36
CA LEU A 258 2.07 9.35 23.43
C LEU A 258 1.42 10.44 22.58
N SER A 259 0.23 10.17 22.01
CA SER A 259 -0.45 11.16 21.16
C SER A 259 -0.95 12.39 21.91
N GLY A 260 -1.35 12.23 23.18
CA GLY A 260 -1.81 13.33 24.02
C GLY A 260 -0.66 14.14 24.60
N THR A 261 0.51 13.51 24.75
CA THR A 261 1.75 14.17 25.19
C THR A 261 2.43 14.92 24.05
N ALA A 262 2.34 14.41 22.82
CA ALA A 262 2.93 15.05 21.65
C ALA A 262 2.26 16.39 21.32
N ASP A 263 3.08 17.39 21.06
CA ASP A 263 2.67 18.68 20.52
C ASP A 263 3.65 19.03 19.38
N PRO A 264 3.18 19.23 18.13
CA PRO A 264 4.05 19.52 17.00
C PRO A 264 4.76 20.87 17.07
N VAL A 265 4.30 21.79 17.95
CA VAL A 265 4.92 23.10 18.17
C VAL A 265 6.07 23.02 19.20
N GLN A 266 6.06 21.99 20.04
CA GLN A 266 7.03 21.82 21.12
C GLN A 266 8.20 20.91 20.70
N GLY A 267 9.33 21.10 21.37
CA GLY A 267 10.54 20.33 21.09
C GLY A 267 10.55 18.95 21.73
N ARG A 268 11.57 18.14 21.36
CA ARG A 268 11.87 16.84 21.98
C ARG A 268 12.01 16.95 23.51
N ALA A 269 12.66 18.00 24.00
CA ALA A 269 12.91 18.19 25.44
C ALA A 269 11.61 18.33 26.25
N ASP A 270 10.66 19.11 25.75
CA ASP A 270 9.37 19.31 26.40
C ASP A 270 8.51 18.05 26.35
N PHE A 271 8.55 17.33 25.22
CA PHE A 271 7.92 16.02 25.09
C PHE A 271 8.46 15.03 26.12
N MET A 272 9.78 14.86 26.20
CA MET A 272 10.38 13.92 27.16
C MET A 272 10.08 14.32 28.61
N THR A 273 10.14 15.61 28.93
CA THR A 273 9.80 16.12 30.28
C THR A 273 8.38 15.76 30.68
N ARG A 274 7.40 15.98 29.79
CA ARG A 274 6.00 15.63 30.04
C ARG A 274 5.79 14.12 30.09
N LEU A 275 6.47 13.37 29.23
CA LEU A 275 6.37 11.91 29.22
C LEU A 275 6.91 11.32 30.55
N PHE A 276 8.05 11.78 31.03
CA PHE A 276 8.60 11.33 32.32
C PHE A 276 7.73 11.72 33.53
N ALA A 277 6.96 12.81 33.42
CA ALA A 277 6.00 13.20 34.46
C ALA A 277 4.71 12.36 34.45
N ALA A 278 4.43 11.65 33.35
CA ALA A 278 3.24 10.81 33.23
C ALA A 278 3.41 9.45 33.90
N VAL A 279 2.29 8.90 34.40
CA VAL A 279 2.23 7.54 34.93
C VAL A 279 2.65 6.56 33.82
N GLU A 280 3.57 5.65 34.12
CA GLU A 280 4.20 4.67 33.20
C GLU A 280 5.11 5.25 32.10
N GLY A 281 5.31 6.57 32.04
CA GLY A 281 6.11 7.18 30.97
C GLY A 281 7.59 6.81 31.01
N ALA A 282 8.19 6.73 32.21
CA ALA A 282 9.57 6.29 32.37
C ALA A 282 9.76 4.83 31.93
N ASP A 283 8.84 3.94 32.31
CA ASP A 283 8.88 2.53 31.94
C ASP A 283 8.72 2.34 30.43
N LEU A 284 7.85 3.13 29.80
CA LEU A 284 7.69 3.15 28.35
C LEU A 284 8.99 3.56 27.63
N VAL A 285 9.68 4.60 28.10
CA VAL A 285 10.97 5.02 27.52
C VAL A 285 12.00 3.90 27.60
N VAL A 286 12.10 3.23 28.76
CA VAL A 286 13.02 2.10 28.95
C VAL A 286 12.68 0.93 28.03
N ALA A 287 11.39 0.54 27.96
CA ALA A 287 10.92 -0.54 27.10
C ALA A 287 11.18 -0.23 25.61
N TRP A 288 10.91 0.99 25.18
CA TRP A 288 11.15 1.47 23.83
C TRP A 288 12.64 1.41 23.43
N ARG A 289 13.51 1.97 24.27
CA ARG A 289 14.97 1.93 24.07
C ARG A 289 15.47 0.50 23.96
N ARG A 290 15.03 -0.39 24.86
CA ARG A 290 15.40 -1.81 24.84
C ARG A 290 14.96 -2.49 23.55
N ALA A 291 13.72 -2.26 23.12
CA ALA A 291 13.17 -2.88 21.91
C ALA A 291 13.89 -2.44 20.63
N LEU A 292 14.28 -1.16 20.52
CA LEU A 292 14.97 -0.66 19.33
C LEU A 292 16.46 -1.00 19.29
N THR A 293 17.13 -1.03 20.44
CA THR A 293 18.60 -1.14 20.51
C THR A 293 19.07 -2.54 20.88
N GLY A 294 18.19 -3.38 21.42
CA GLY A 294 18.56 -4.68 22.01
C GLY A 294 19.36 -4.57 23.31
N ARG A 295 19.56 -3.36 23.85
CA ARG A 295 20.34 -3.13 25.08
C ARG A 295 19.43 -2.74 26.24
N SER A 296 19.60 -3.41 27.37
CA SER A 296 19.04 -2.95 28.64
C SER A 296 19.90 -1.80 29.14
N GLY A 297 19.37 -0.58 29.13
CA GLY A 297 20.05 0.56 29.73
C GLY A 297 20.49 0.23 31.16
N GLY A 298 21.69 0.64 31.55
CA GLY A 298 22.49 0.16 32.69
C GLY A 298 21.92 0.28 34.12
N LEU A 299 20.60 0.25 34.34
CA LEU A 299 19.99 0.24 35.67
C LEU A 299 20.19 -1.08 36.43
N ASP A 300 20.46 -2.19 35.74
CA ASP A 300 20.75 -3.47 36.42
C ASP A 300 22.15 -3.48 37.08
N LYS A 301 23.12 -2.73 36.55
CA LYS A 301 24.48 -2.68 37.13
C LYS A 301 24.56 -1.86 38.42
N GLU A 302 23.63 -0.93 38.65
CA GLU A 302 23.60 -0.15 39.90
C GLU A 302 22.90 -0.90 41.04
N ARG A 303 21.91 -1.76 40.73
CA ARG A 303 21.26 -2.63 41.72
C ARG A 303 22.14 -3.80 42.16
N GLU A 304 22.97 -4.34 41.28
CA GLU A 304 23.97 -5.34 41.68
C GLU A 304 25.06 -4.75 42.57
N ARG A 305 25.47 -3.49 42.35
CA ARG A 305 26.46 -2.80 43.22
C ARG A 305 25.93 -2.39 44.58
N THR A 306 24.62 -2.20 44.75
CA THR A 306 24.04 -1.85 46.07
C THR A 306 23.84 -3.06 46.98
N HIS A 307 24.02 -4.28 46.47
CA HIS A 307 23.97 -5.51 47.27
C HIS A 307 25.35 -6.08 47.64
N GLU A 308 26.45 -5.42 47.23
CA GLU A 308 27.82 -5.80 47.57
C GLU A 308 28.52 -4.87 48.59
N HIS A 309 27.76 -4.01 49.30
CA HIS A 309 28.27 -3.23 50.44
C HIS A 309 27.47 -3.46 51.71
#